data_AF-A0A1B1N161-F1
#
_entry.id   AF-A0A1B1N161-F1
#
_cell.length_a   1.000
_cell.length_b   1.000
_cell.length_c   1.000
_cell.angle_alpha   90.00
_cell.angle_beta   90.00
_cell.angle_gamma   90.00
#
_symmetry.space_group_name_H-M   'P 1'
#
loop_
_entity.id
_entity.type
_entity.pdbx_description
1 polymer ?
#
loop_
_entity_poly.entity_id
_entity_poly.type
_entity_poly.pdbx_seq_one_letter_code
_entity_poly.pdbx_strand_id
1 'polypeptide(L)' 'MNHLNKTNSTSNNNKANKSLSKQLEGHNLDVEFSEERADQEDWEALERSERADARQEKRTPKL' A
#
# COMPACT_ATOMS: atom_id res chain seq x y z
N MET A 1 -13.05 -41.28 3.28
CA MET A 1 -12.96 -40.03 4.05
C MET A 1 -11.49 -39.82 4.36
N ASN A 2 -10.76 -39.14 3.48
CA ASN A 2 -9.32 -38.93 3.63
C ASN A 2 -9.08 -37.46 3.95
N HIS A 3 -8.81 -37.16 5.22
CA HIS A 3 -8.45 -35.84 5.70
C HIS A 3 -6.92 -35.79 5.72
N LEU A 4 -6.31 -35.15 4.71
CA LEU A 4 -4.88 -34.87 4.71
C LEU A 4 -4.68 -33.36 4.68
N ASN A 5 -4.74 -32.76 5.87
CA ASN A 5 -4.25 -31.40 6.10
C ASN A 5 -2.73 -31.44 6.19
N LYS A 6 -2.03 -30.97 5.15
CA LYS A 6 -0.64 -30.53 5.29
C LYS A 6 -0.64 -29.02 5.14
N THR A 7 -0.55 -28.35 6.28
CA THR A 7 -0.46 -26.90 6.40
C THR A 7 0.78 -26.41 5.67
N ASN A 8 0.61 -25.57 4.66
CA ASN A 8 1.71 -24.79 4.10
C ASN A 8 2.17 -23.79 5.17
N SER A 9 3.23 -24.16 5.90
CA SER A 9 3.98 -23.25 6.75
C SER A 9 4.73 -22.26 5.86
N THR A 10 4.04 -21.24 5.37
CA THR A 10 4.69 -20.10 4.75
C THR A 10 5.45 -19.38 5.85
N SER A 11 6.78 -19.45 5.78
CA SER A 11 7.73 -18.85 6.71
C SER A 11 7.37 -17.39 6.99
N ASN A 12 6.87 -17.11 8.20
CA ASN A 12 6.72 -15.76 8.73
C ASN A 12 8.11 -15.14 8.86
N ASN A 13 8.51 -14.36 7.86
CA ASN A 13 9.68 -13.50 7.94
C ASN A 13 9.38 -12.35 8.92
N ASN A 14 9.37 -12.66 10.22
CA ASN A 14 9.43 -11.68 11.29
C ASN A 14 10.85 -11.08 11.31
N LYS A 15 11.17 -10.27 10.31
CA LYS A 15 12.34 -9.40 10.37
C LYS A 15 12.03 -8.35 11.42
N ALA A 16 12.67 -8.52 12.57
CA ALA A 16 12.61 -7.66 13.73
C ALA A 16 12.53 -6.19 13.33
N ASN A 17 11.51 -5.52 13.88
CA ASN A 17 11.32 -4.08 13.83
C ASN A 17 12.60 -3.40 14.34
N LYS A 18 13.49 -3.02 13.42
CA LYS A 18 14.62 -2.16 13.74
C LYS A 18 14.00 -0.82 14.09
N SER A 19 13.93 -0.51 15.38
CA SER A 19 13.48 0.76 15.93
C SER A 19 14.15 1.91 15.15
N LEU A 20 13.37 2.52 14.25
CA LEU A 20 13.72 3.68 13.44
C LEU A 20 13.42 4.99 14.22
N SER A 21 13.39 4.90 15.55
CA SER A 21 12.72 5.89 16.39
C SER A 21 13.62 7.03 16.86
N LYS A 22 14.69 7.38 16.13
CA LYS A 22 15.61 8.43 16.60
C LYS A 22 16.10 9.45 15.56
N GLN A 23 15.57 9.43 14.34
CA GLN A 23 15.85 10.47 13.34
C GLN A 23 14.62 10.97 12.56
N LEU A 24 13.41 10.51 12.93
CA LEU A 24 12.16 11.09 12.43
C LEU A 24 11.67 12.16 13.42
N GLU A 25 12.49 13.18 13.65
CA GLU A 25 11.97 14.48 14.12
C GLU A 25 11.48 15.23 12.89
N GLY A 26 10.61 14.55 12.11
CA GLY A 26 9.91 15.15 11.00
C GLY A 26 8.81 15.99 11.59
N HIS A 27 8.72 17.25 11.17
CA HIS A 27 7.49 18.00 11.37
C HIS A 27 6.38 17.15 10.77
N ASN A 28 5.49 16.58 11.61
CA ASN A 28 4.33 15.77 11.19
C ASN A 28 3.28 16.69 10.54
N LEU A 29 3.72 17.53 9.62
CA LEU A 29 2.86 18.25 8.71
C LEU A 29 2.49 17.23 7.66
N ASP A 30 1.19 16.97 7.55
CA ASP A 30 0.66 16.18 6.45
C ASP A 30 1.13 16.86 5.14
N VAL A 31 1.94 16.16 4.37
CA VAL A 31 2.43 16.67 3.09
C VAL A 31 1.26 16.60 2.11
N GLU A 32 0.66 17.75 1.84
CA GLU A 32 -0.39 17.88 0.84
C GLU A 32 0.17 17.77 -0.58
N PHE A 33 -0.64 17.23 -1.48
CA PHE A 33 -0.31 17.15 -2.89
C PHE A 33 -0.16 18.55 -3.49
N SER A 34 0.92 18.78 -4.22
CA SER A 34 1.21 20.05 -4.89
C SER A 34 1.54 19.78 -6.35
N GLU A 35 0.66 20.19 -7.27
CA GLU A 35 0.83 19.98 -8.71
C GLU A 35 2.11 20.61 -9.27
N GLU A 36 2.51 21.78 -8.76
CA GLU A 36 3.74 22.47 -9.18
C GLU A 36 5.01 21.68 -8.83
N ARG A 37 4.93 20.86 -7.78
CA ARG A 37 6.04 20.03 -7.30
C ARG A 37 5.93 18.58 -7.73
N ALA A 38 4.82 18.20 -8.35
CA ALA A 38 4.56 16.84 -8.79
C ALA A 38 5.53 16.48 -9.92
N ASP A 39 6.26 15.38 -9.74
CA ASP A 39 7.14 14.88 -10.79
C ASP A 39 6.39 13.94 -11.74
N GLN A 40 7.12 13.39 -12.70
CA GLN A 40 6.54 12.49 -13.70
C GLN A 40 5.96 11.21 -13.07
N GLU A 41 6.54 10.72 -11.97
CA GLU A 41 6.07 9.52 -11.28
C GLU A 41 4.77 9.81 -10.53
N ASP A 42 4.65 10.99 -9.91
CA ASP A 42 3.41 11.44 -9.27
C ASP A 42 2.24 11.48 -10.27
N TRP A 43 2.47 12.01 -11.48
CA TRP A 43 1.45 12.03 -12.53
C TRP A 43 1.06 10.63 -13.02
N GLU A 44 2.04 9.75 -13.22
CA GLU A 44 1.76 8.36 -13.62
C GLU A 44 0.99 7.61 -12.52
N ALA A 45 1.30 7.87 -11.25
CA ALA A 45 0.61 7.29 -10.11
C ALA A 45 -0.88 7.68 -10.09
N LEU A 46 -1.19 8.96 -10.36
CA LEU A 46 -2.58 9.44 -10.46
C LEU A 46 -3.36 8.71 -11.55
N GLU A 47 -2.82 8.64 -12.77
CA GLU A 47 -3.48 7.93 -13.90
C GLU A 47 -3.66 6.43 -13.58
N ARG A 48 -2.66 5.82 -12.96
CA ARG A 48 -2.72 4.41 -12.55
C ARG A 48 -3.80 4.18 -11.50
N SER A 49 -3.94 5.09 -10.54
CA SER A 49 -4.97 5.02 -9.49
C SER A 49 -6.36 5.10 -10.09
N GLU A 50 -6.63 6.08 -10.95
CA GLU A 50 -7.92 6.24 -11.62
C GLU A 50 -8.30 4.96 -12.41
N ARG A 51 -7.34 4.40 -13.15
CA ARG A 51 -7.54 3.15 -13.89
C ARG A 51 -7.79 1.95 -12.97
N ALA A 52 -7.20 1.94 -11.77
CA ALA A 52 -7.44 0.88 -10.79
C ALA A 52 -8.84 1.01 -10.17
N ASP A 53 -9.24 2.22 -9.80
CA ASP A 53 -10.56 2.53 -9.24
C ASP A 53 -11.67 2.20 -10.23
N ALA A 54 -11.50 2.54 -11.52
CA ALA A 54 -12.45 2.16 -12.57
C ALA A 54 -12.63 0.63 -12.73
N ARG A 55 -11.65 -0.18 -12.32
CA ARG A 55 -11.78 -1.65 -12.28
C ARG A 55 -12.44 -2.11 -10.98
N GLN A 56 -12.18 -1.43 -9.87
CA GLN A 56 -12.74 -1.74 -8.56
C GLN A 56 -14.23 -1.38 -8.48
N GLU A 57 -14.65 -0.22 -9.02
CA GLU A 57 -16.05 0.21 -9.04
C GLU A 57 -16.95 -0.82 -9.75
N LYS A 58 -16.44 -1.48 -10.80
CA LYS A 58 -17.16 -2.56 -11.51
C LYS A 58 -17.32 -3.84 -10.67
N ARG A 59 -16.58 -3.98 -9.58
CA ARG A 59 -16.52 -5.19 -8.73
C ARG A 59 -17.23 -5.01 -7.39
N THR A 60 -17.42 -3.79 -6.92
CA THR A 60 -18.07 -3.51 -5.63
C THR A 60 -19.47 -2.93 -5.86
N PRO A 61 -20.56 -3.63 -5.50
CA PRO A 61 -21.87 -2.97 -5.44
C PRO A 61 -21.79 -1.86 -4.38
N LYS A 62 -22.26 -0.65 -4.73
CA LYS A 62 -22.38 0.46 -3.79
C LYS A 62 -23.31 -0.01 -2.66
N LEU A 63 -22.78 -0.06 -1.43
CA LEU A 63 -23.53 -0.34 -0.21
C LEU A 63 -24.54 0.77 0.08
#